data_AF-A0A9W9VNP3-F1
#
_entry.id   AF-A0A9W9VNP3-F1
#
_cell.length_a   1.000
_cell.length_b   1.000
_cell.length_c   1.000
_cell.angle_alpha   90.00
_cell.angle_beta   90.00
_cell.angle_gamma   90.00
#
_symmetry.space_group_name_H-M   'P 1'
#
loop_
_entity.id
_entity.type
_entity.pdbx_description
1 polymer ?
#
loop_
_entity_poly.entity_id
_entity_poly.type
_entity_poly.pdbx_seq_one_letter_code
_entity_poly.pdbx_strand_id
1 'polypeptide(L)'
;MACKLPPPVVHYNLNNLTSTSDSIANGERILILTPLARFYQQYWDNLEKLSYPHELISLGFIAPKTKAGNAAIAALEKAISKTQNGPIDNRFASISILRQDFDPPLTSQDEKVRHKLSAQKERRESMSRARNSLVFTTLGPSTSWVLWLDADIVETPTSLIQDLTSHNQPVIVPNCFQRYYDTQSRKWDIRPYDFNSWIDSEQAQELAKQMGPDDILLEGYHELPTYRTLMAYLADLKALDPGRLLALDGVGGTALMVKADVHRDGAMFPAFPFFHLVETEGFAKMARRLGYEVFGLPDYLIYHYNE
;
A
#
# COMPACT_ATOMS: atom_id res chain seq x y z
N MET A 1 -40.20 6.49 22.47
CA MET A 1 -39.00 5.70 22.81
C MET A 1 -38.84 4.62 21.75
N ALA A 2 -37.84 4.72 20.86
CA ALA A 2 -37.54 3.62 19.94
C ALA A 2 -36.95 2.46 20.74
N CYS A 3 -37.60 1.29 20.70
CA CYS A 3 -37.13 0.09 21.35
C CYS A 3 -35.81 -0.33 20.68
N LYS A 4 -34.68 -0.13 21.34
CA LYS A 4 -33.39 -0.63 20.86
C LYS A 4 -33.42 -2.14 20.99
N LEU A 5 -33.62 -2.85 19.88
CA LEU A 5 -33.40 -4.29 19.81
C LEU A 5 -31.97 -4.60 20.29
N PRO A 6 -31.75 -5.68 21.05
CA PRO A 6 -30.41 -6.09 21.42
C PRO A 6 -29.58 -6.37 20.15
N PRO A 7 -28.29 -5.99 20.12
CA PRO A 7 -27.44 -6.25 18.96
C PRO A 7 -27.35 -7.76 18.70
N PRO A 8 -27.32 -8.19 17.42
CA PRO A 8 -27.25 -9.60 17.08
C PRO A 8 -25.89 -10.19 17.50
N VAL A 9 -25.89 -11.46 17.92
CA VAL A 9 -24.66 -12.25 18.09
C VAL A 9 -24.24 -12.75 16.70
N VAL A 10 -23.00 -12.48 16.31
CA VAL A 10 -22.45 -12.91 15.01
C VAL A 10 -21.25 -13.81 15.26
N HIS A 11 -21.21 -14.96 14.59
CA HIS A 11 -20.13 -15.94 14.70
C HIS A 11 -19.28 -15.93 13.44
N TYR A 12 -17.96 -15.90 13.61
CA TYR A 12 -16.98 -15.99 12.51
C TYR A 12 -16.03 -17.15 12.79
N ASN A 13 -15.93 -18.09 11.86
CA ASN A 13 -14.90 -19.12 11.89
C ASN A 13 -13.78 -18.71 10.94
N LEU A 14 -12.68 -18.19 11.49
CA LEU A 14 -11.57 -17.68 10.69
C LEU A 14 -10.86 -18.77 9.89
N ASN A 15 -10.91 -20.04 10.32
CA ASN A 15 -10.33 -21.16 9.56
C ASN A 15 -11.08 -21.45 8.25
N ASN A 16 -12.32 -20.96 8.11
CA ASN A 16 -13.11 -21.09 6.89
C ASN A 16 -13.00 -19.85 5.98
N LEU A 17 -12.29 -18.81 6.43
CA LEU A 17 -12.06 -17.62 5.63
C LEU A 17 -10.89 -17.86 4.71
N THR A 18 -11.17 -17.97 3.41
CA THR A 18 -10.16 -18.25 2.40
C THR A 18 -9.68 -16.99 1.71
N SER A 19 -8.43 -17.05 1.23
CA SER A 19 -7.81 -16.07 0.34
C SER A 19 -7.15 -16.86 -0.79
N THR A 20 -7.84 -16.95 -1.93
CA THR A 20 -7.53 -17.88 -3.03
C THR A 20 -7.34 -17.17 -4.38
N SER A 21 -6.93 -17.93 -5.40
CA SER A 21 -6.84 -17.45 -6.78
C SER A 21 -8.21 -17.13 -7.41
N ASP A 22 -9.29 -17.78 -6.95
CA ASP A 22 -10.64 -17.62 -7.48
C ASP A 22 -11.49 -16.68 -6.59
N SER A 23 -10.89 -15.55 -6.21
CA SER A 23 -11.41 -14.66 -5.16
C SER A 23 -12.85 -14.18 -5.40
N ILE A 24 -13.23 -13.86 -6.65
CA ILE A 24 -14.60 -13.47 -6.99
C ILE A 24 -15.59 -14.63 -6.80
N ALA A 25 -15.26 -15.81 -7.33
CA ALA A 25 -16.15 -16.97 -7.29
C ALA A 25 -16.44 -17.41 -5.83
N ASN A 26 -15.47 -17.20 -4.95
CA ASN A 26 -15.56 -17.49 -3.52
C ASN A 26 -16.16 -16.34 -2.69
N GLY A 27 -16.52 -15.21 -3.32
CA GLY A 27 -17.10 -14.05 -2.62
C GLY A 27 -16.14 -13.42 -1.60
N GLU A 28 -14.83 -13.50 -1.85
CA GLU A 28 -13.79 -13.04 -0.94
C GLU A 28 -13.82 -11.51 -0.79
N ARG A 29 -13.84 -11.00 0.44
CA ARG A 29 -13.97 -9.56 0.68
C ARG A 29 -12.61 -8.87 0.65
N ILE A 30 -12.54 -7.76 -0.06
CA ILE A 30 -11.34 -6.94 -0.21
C ILE A 30 -11.47 -5.69 0.65
N LEU A 31 -10.42 -5.38 1.41
CA LEU A 31 -10.28 -4.12 2.14
C LEU A 31 -9.19 -3.29 1.46
N ILE A 32 -9.56 -2.21 0.78
CA ILE A 32 -8.60 -1.27 0.18
C ILE A 32 -8.25 -0.20 1.21
N LEU A 33 -6.97 -0.04 1.52
CA LEU A 33 -6.47 0.87 2.56
C LEU A 33 -5.57 1.94 1.97
N THR A 34 -5.90 3.20 2.27
CA THR A 34 -5.23 4.36 1.66
C THR A 34 -4.93 5.46 2.68
N PRO A 35 -3.65 5.68 3.00
CA PRO A 35 -3.21 6.91 3.64
C PRO A 35 -3.46 8.12 2.71
N LEU A 36 -4.30 9.06 3.15
CA LEU A 36 -4.82 10.16 2.33
C LEU A 36 -4.26 11.52 2.79
N ALA A 37 -3.04 11.85 2.37
CA ALA A 37 -2.46 13.17 2.61
C ALA A 37 -3.02 14.25 1.66
N ARG A 38 -3.30 13.86 0.41
CA ARG A 38 -3.91 14.67 -0.65
C ARG A 38 -4.94 13.82 -1.39
N PHE A 39 -5.94 14.46 -1.98
CA PHE A 39 -6.96 13.80 -2.80
C PHE A 39 -6.70 14.09 -4.27
N TYR A 40 -6.58 13.03 -5.07
CA TYR A 40 -6.47 13.10 -6.53
C TYR A 40 -7.74 12.52 -7.14
N GLN A 41 -8.42 13.30 -8.00
CA GLN A 41 -9.63 12.81 -8.66
C GLN A 41 -9.33 11.57 -9.52
N GLN A 42 -8.16 11.52 -10.17
CA GLN A 42 -7.76 10.38 -10.99
C GLN A 42 -7.58 9.08 -10.16
N TYR A 43 -7.15 9.17 -8.89
CA TYR A 43 -7.10 8.01 -8.00
C TYR A 43 -8.52 7.50 -7.72
N TRP A 44 -9.47 8.39 -7.44
CA TRP A 44 -10.87 7.99 -7.23
C TRP A 44 -11.49 7.39 -8.49
N ASP A 45 -11.26 8.01 -9.64
CA ASP A 45 -11.72 7.50 -10.94
C ASP A 45 -11.09 6.15 -11.26
N ASN A 46 -9.85 5.89 -10.80
CA ASN A 46 -9.18 4.60 -10.94
C ASN A 46 -9.83 3.54 -10.04
N LEU A 47 -10.14 3.87 -8.78
CA LEU A 47 -10.89 2.99 -7.88
C LEU A 47 -12.26 2.61 -8.43
N GLU A 48 -13.03 3.57 -8.96
CA GLU A 48 -14.37 3.33 -9.50
C GLU A 48 -14.36 2.44 -10.76
N LYS A 49 -13.21 2.31 -11.43
CA LYS A 49 -13.05 1.47 -12.63
C LYS A 49 -12.62 0.05 -12.32
N LEU A 50 -12.30 -0.28 -11.06
CA LEU A 50 -11.97 -1.65 -10.70
C LEU A 50 -13.15 -2.56 -11.02
N SER A 51 -12.86 -3.68 -11.67
CA SER A 51 -13.87 -4.63 -12.16
C SER A 51 -14.26 -5.68 -11.12
N TYR A 52 -13.59 -5.67 -9.97
CA TYR A 52 -13.96 -6.53 -8.84
C TYR A 52 -15.32 -6.07 -8.27
N PRO A 53 -16.26 -6.95 -7.90
CA PRO A 53 -17.59 -6.53 -7.46
C PRO A 53 -17.53 -5.56 -6.27
N HIS A 54 -18.07 -4.35 -6.43
CA HIS A 54 -17.94 -3.28 -5.43
C HIS A 54 -18.62 -3.64 -4.10
N GLU A 55 -19.65 -4.50 -4.10
CA GLU A 55 -20.28 -5.02 -2.88
C GLU A 55 -19.38 -5.93 -2.03
N LEU A 56 -18.23 -6.36 -2.57
CA LEU A 56 -17.18 -7.11 -1.88
C LEU A 56 -16.01 -6.21 -1.46
N ILE A 57 -15.97 -4.96 -1.89
CA ILE A 57 -14.90 -4.01 -1.60
C ILE A 57 -15.31 -3.07 -0.47
N SER A 58 -14.52 -3.04 0.60
CA SER A 58 -14.59 -2.01 1.65
C SER A 58 -13.40 -1.07 1.52
N LEU A 59 -13.62 0.22 1.74
CA LEU A 59 -12.57 1.24 1.65
C LEU A 59 -12.23 1.78 3.05
N GLY A 60 -10.95 1.90 3.34
CA GLY A 60 -10.43 2.54 4.55
C GLY A 60 -9.49 3.68 4.18
N PHE A 61 -9.76 4.88 4.69
CA PHE A 61 -8.92 6.06 4.51
C PHE A 61 -8.40 6.55 5.86
N ILE A 62 -7.17 7.07 5.90
CA ILE A 62 -6.68 7.81 7.07
C ILE A 62 -6.00 9.11 6.64
N ALA A 63 -6.43 10.24 7.18
CA ALA A 63 -5.87 11.55 6.83
C ALA A 63 -5.20 12.24 8.02
N PRO A 64 -4.12 13.02 7.79
CA PRO A 64 -3.44 13.78 8.84
C PRO A 64 -4.29 14.95 9.35
N LYS A 65 -4.06 15.35 10.60
CA LYS A 65 -4.72 16.51 11.23
C LYS A 65 -4.15 17.86 10.78
N THR A 66 -4.15 18.10 9.47
CA THR A 66 -3.62 19.32 8.85
C THR A 66 -4.67 20.01 7.97
N LYS A 67 -4.42 21.27 7.57
CA LYS A 67 -5.28 21.98 6.60
C LYS A 67 -5.42 21.21 5.28
N ALA A 68 -4.31 20.66 4.78
CA ALA A 68 -4.30 19.84 3.58
C ALA A 68 -5.12 18.55 3.76
N GLY A 69 -4.96 17.85 4.90
CA GLY A 69 -5.74 16.66 5.21
C GLY A 69 -7.24 16.93 5.35
N ASN A 70 -7.64 18.10 5.87
CA ASN A 70 -9.05 18.51 5.90
C ASN A 70 -9.61 18.72 4.49
N ALA A 71 -8.85 19.38 3.61
CA ALA A 71 -9.25 19.58 2.23
C ALA A 71 -9.36 18.25 1.46
N ALA A 72 -8.43 17.32 1.72
CA ALA A 72 -8.46 15.98 1.13
C ALA A 72 -9.72 15.19 1.55
N ILE A 73 -10.09 15.22 2.84
CA ILE A 73 -11.33 14.59 3.32
C ILE A 73 -12.57 15.23 2.67
N ALA A 74 -12.65 16.56 2.65
CA ALA A 74 -13.82 17.22 2.07
C ALA A 74 -14.02 16.87 0.58
N ALA A 75 -12.91 16.75 -0.18
CA ALA A 75 -12.95 16.29 -1.56
C ALA A 75 -13.35 14.81 -1.68
N LEU A 76 -12.79 13.94 -0.82
CA LEU A 76 -13.13 12.53 -0.74
C LEU A 76 -14.61 12.32 -0.40
N GLU A 77 -15.16 13.01 0.60
CA GLU A 77 -16.57 12.92 0.99
C GLU A 77 -17.52 13.31 -0.15
N LYS A 78 -17.14 14.32 -0.95
CA LYS A 78 -17.89 14.70 -2.14
C LYS A 78 -17.89 13.59 -3.20
N ALA A 79 -16.74 12.95 -3.42
CA ALA A 79 -16.62 11.83 -4.35
C ALA A 79 -17.42 10.61 -3.86
N ILE A 80 -17.27 10.23 -2.58
CA ILE A 80 -18.04 9.17 -1.93
C ILE A 80 -19.54 9.40 -2.06
N SER A 81 -20.01 10.63 -1.78
CA SER A 81 -21.43 10.95 -1.85
C SER A 81 -22.00 10.72 -3.25
N LYS A 82 -21.24 11.04 -4.31
CA LYS A 82 -21.65 10.77 -5.69
C LYS A 82 -21.77 9.26 -5.96
N THR A 83 -20.76 8.48 -5.59
CA THR A 83 -20.71 7.03 -5.83
C THR A 83 -21.76 6.28 -5.02
N GLN A 84 -21.85 6.56 -3.71
CA GLN A 84 -22.74 5.85 -2.79
C GLN A 84 -24.23 6.19 -2.98
N ASN A 85 -24.55 7.35 -3.58
CA ASN A 85 -25.91 7.68 -4.01
C ASN A 85 -26.22 7.27 -5.46
N GLY A 86 -25.23 6.74 -6.18
CA GLY A 86 -25.37 6.26 -7.56
C GLY A 86 -26.03 4.87 -7.68
N PRO A 87 -25.92 4.22 -8.85
CA PRO A 87 -26.40 2.85 -9.06
C PRO A 87 -25.85 1.87 -8.01
N ILE A 88 -26.66 0.92 -7.56
CA ILE A 88 -26.31 -0.03 -6.49
C ILE A 88 -25.04 -0.80 -6.82
N ASP A 89 -24.91 -1.28 -8.06
CA ASP A 89 -23.77 -2.07 -8.53
C ASP A 89 -22.44 -1.31 -8.49
N ASN A 90 -22.48 0.04 -8.42
CA ASN A 90 -21.29 0.88 -8.34
C ASN A 90 -20.91 1.21 -6.88
N ARG A 91 -21.73 0.83 -5.88
CA ARG A 91 -21.52 1.21 -4.49
C ARG A 91 -20.54 0.27 -3.80
N PHE A 92 -19.55 0.84 -3.14
CA PHE A 92 -18.66 0.07 -2.27
C PHE A 92 -19.41 -0.44 -1.03
N ALA A 93 -19.05 -1.63 -0.56
CA ALA A 93 -19.72 -2.31 0.54
C ALA A 93 -19.71 -1.51 1.86
N SER A 94 -18.60 -0.85 2.16
CA SER A 94 -18.48 0.06 3.30
C SER A 94 -17.31 1.02 3.09
N ILE A 95 -17.37 2.19 3.73
CA ILE A 95 -16.29 3.18 3.69
C ILE A 95 -16.04 3.72 5.10
N SER A 96 -14.79 3.67 5.56
CA SER A 96 -14.34 4.21 6.83
C SER A 96 -13.31 5.31 6.61
N ILE A 97 -13.50 6.48 7.23
CA ILE A 97 -12.56 7.60 7.16
C ILE A 97 -12.03 7.88 8.58
N LEU A 98 -10.73 7.69 8.77
CA LEU A 98 -10.04 7.92 10.03
C LEU A 98 -9.25 9.22 10.00
N ARG A 99 -9.01 9.75 11.19
CA ARG A 99 -8.13 10.90 11.44
C ARG A 99 -6.96 10.44 12.27
N GLN A 100 -5.74 10.78 11.86
CA GLN A 100 -4.55 10.48 12.66
C GLN A 100 -4.68 11.06 14.07
N ASP A 101 -4.32 10.29 15.08
CA ASP A 101 -4.38 10.65 16.49
C ASP A 101 -3.04 11.14 17.07
N PHE A 102 -1.97 11.05 16.29
CA PHE A 102 -0.64 11.58 16.59
C PHE A 102 -0.31 12.85 15.80
N ASP A 103 0.67 13.62 16.29
CA ASP A 103 1.14 14.82 15.63
C ASP A 103 1.91 14.48 14.34
N PRO A 104 1.68 15.22 13.24
CA PRO A 104 2.48 15.08 12.04
C PRO A 104 3.95 15.45 12.34
N PRO A 105 4.92 14.77 11.72
CA PRO A 105 6.34 15.09 11.92
C PRO A 105 6.59 16.55 11.56
N LEU A 106 7.46 17.21 12.32
CA LEU A 106 7.78 18.63 12.14
C LEU A 106 8.41 18.83 10.76
N THR A 107 7.64 19.37 9.80
CA THR A 107 8.17 19.75 8.50
C THR A 107 9.01 21.02 8.65
N SER A 108 10.33 20.86 8.72
CA SER A 108 11.25 21.97 8.45
C SER A 108 10.93 22.56 7.07
N GLN A 109 10.95 23.90 6.96
CA GLN A 109 10.81 24.61 5.67
C GLN A 109 12.10 24.55 4.84
N ASP A 110 13.20 24.06 5.42
CA ASP A 110 14.51 24.01 4.79
C ASP A 110 14.73 22.66 4.06
N GLU A 111 14.86 22.68 2.73
CA GLU A 111 15.03 21.47 1.90
C GLU A 111 16.25 20.64 2.33
N LYS A 112 17.35 21.30 2.73
CA LYS A 112 18.56 20.62 3.21
C LYS A 112 18.35 19.83 4.50
N VAL A 113 17.33 20.19 5.30
CA VAL A 113 16.96 19.45 6.52
C VAL A 113 16.02 18.29 6.19
N ARG A 114 15.17 18.42 5.16
CA ARG A 114 14.27 17.35 4.69
C ARG A 114 15.01 16.14 4.10
N HIS A 115 16.19 16.36 3.54
CA HIS A 115 17.05 15.29 3.01
C HIS A 115 17.97 14.64 4.05
N LYS A 116 17.93 15.06 5.33
CA LYS A 116 18.67 14.37 6.39
C LYS A 116 18.00 13.03 6.70
N LEU A 117 18.80 11.99 6.85
CA LEU A 117 18.36 10.62 7.17
C LEU A 117 17.39 10.57 8.38
N SER A 118 17.62 11.43 9.38
CA SER A 118 16.75 11.57 10.55
C SER A 118 15.34 12.09 10.23
N ALA A 119 15.20 13.03 9.29
CA ALA A 119 13.89 13.54 8.88
C ALA A 119 13.10 12.48 8.08
N GLN A 120 13.79 11.64 7.32
CA GLN A 120 13.13 10.54 6.62
C GLN A 120 12.71 9.42 7.57
N LYS A 121 13.51 9.15 8.62
CA LYS A 121 13.12 8.23 9.72
C LYS A 121 11.79 8.64 10.34
N GLU A 122 11.70 9.88 10.83
CA GLU A 122 10.47 10.39 11.47
C GLU A 122 9.25 10.32 10.53
N ARG A 123 9.45 10.63 9.24
CA ARG A 123 8.39 10.51 8.23
C ARG A 123 7.93 9.06 8.06
N ARG A 124 8.85 8.09 7.89
CA ARG A 124 8.49 6.67 7.74
C ARG A 124 7.84 6.11 9.00
N GLU A 125 8.29 6.51 10.18
CA GLU A 125 7.63 6.12 11.44
C GLU A 125 6.20 6.68 11.54
N SER A 126 6.00 7.95 11.17
CA SER A 126 4.66 8.54 11.12
C SER A 126 3.75 7.85 10.11
N MET A 127 4.27 7.50 8.94
CA MET A 127 3.54 6.73 7.92
C MET A 127 3.17 5.34 8.45
N SER A 128 4.12 4.66 9.10
CA SER A 128 3.91 3.35 9.74
C SER A 128 2.78 3.39 10.76
N ARG A 129 2.77 4.39 11.64
CA ARG A 129 1.67 4.60 12.60
C ARG A 129 0.33 4.82 11.91
N ALA A 130 0.30 5.56 10.80
CA ALA A 130 -0.92 5.79 10.03
C ALA A 130 -1.46 4.49 9.42
N ARG A 131 -0.61 3.71 8.75
CA ARG A 131 -0.97 2.42 8.16
C ARG A 131 -1.46 1.46 9.25
N ASN A 132 -0.73 1.34 10.35
CA ASN A 132 -1.12 0.49 11.49
C ASN A 132 -2.49 0.89 12.06
N SER A 133 -2.69 2.18 12.35
CA SER A 133 -3.97 2.67 12.88
C SER A 133 -5.13 2.35 11.93
N LEU A 134 -4.89 2.47 10.62
CA LEU A 134 -5.88 2.16 9.61
C LEU A 134 -6.23 0.67 9.58
N VAL A 135 -5.25 -0.22 9.42
CA VAL A 135 -5.54 -1.66 9.32
C VAL A 135 -6.11 -2.23 10.62
N PHE A 136 -5.57 -1.86 11.78
CA PHE A 136 -6.07 -2.37 13.06
C PHE A 136 -7.51 -1.93 13.37
N THR A 137 -7.93 -0.77 12.86
CA THR A 137 -9.29 -0.25 13.10
C THR A 137 -10.30 -0.78 12.09
N THR A 138 -9.86 -1.18 10.88
CA THR A 138 -10.77 -1.49 9.76
C THR A 138 -10.73 -2.95 9.31
N LEU A 139 -9.73 -3.73 9.73
CA LEU A 139 -9.63 -5.15 9.40
C LEU A 139 -10.75 -5.94 10.09
N GLY A 140 -11.75 -6.32 9.31
CA GLY A 140 -12.89 -7.09 9.78
C GLY A 140 -12.63 -8.61 9.84
N PRO A 141 -13.47 -9.36 10.57
CA PRO A 141 -13.38 -10.82 10.66
C PRO A 141 -13.76 -11.54 9.35
N SER A 142 -14.34 -10.83 8.38
CA SER A 142 -14.72 -11.36 7.06
C SER A 142 -13.81 -10.93 5.91
N THR A 143 -12.75 -10.16 6.19
CA THR A 143 -11.83 -9.66 5.15
C THR A 143 -10.88 -10.76 4.69
N SER A 144 -10.89 -11.12 3.41
CA SER A 144 -9.96 -12.11 2.85
C SER A 144 -8.65 -11.48 2.40
N TRP A 145 -8.71 -10.27 1.85
CA TRP A 145 -7.56 -9.58 1.29
C TRP A 145 -7.52 -8.13 1.72
N VAL A 146 -6.30 -7.61 1.89
CA VAL A 146 -6.01 -6.20 2.11
C VAL A 146 -5.19 -5.69 0.94
N LEU A 147 -5.71 -4.71 0.23
CA LEU A 147 -4.98 -3.98 -0.81
C LEU A 147 -4.56 -2.62 -0.25
N TRP A 148 -3.30 -2.47 0.08
CA TRP A 148 -2.72 -1.14 0.28
C TRP A 148 -2.62 -0.46 -1.07
N LEU A 149 -3.19 0.73 -1.19
CA LEU A 149 -3.13 1.53 -2.41
C LEU A 149 -2.92 2.98 -2.02
N ASP A 150 -1.76 3.54 -2.35
CA ASP A 150 -1.44 4.93 -2.03
C ASP A 150 -2.31 5.90 -2.86
N ALA A 151 -2.63 7.05 -2.28
CA ALA A 151 -3.62 8.00 -2.81
C ALA A 151 -3.22 8.66 -4.14
N ASP A 152 -1.97 8.51 -4.54
CA ASP A 152 -1.34 9.04 -5.74
C ASP A 152 -1.16 7.96 -6.83
N ILE A 153 -1.66 6.74 -6.63
CA ILE A 153 -1.78 5.75 -7.70
C ILE A 153 -3.03 6.03 -8.53
N VAL A 154 -2.82 6.57 -9.73
CA VAL A 154 -3.88 7.14 -10.56
C VAL A 154 -4.24 6.29 -11.77
N GLU A 155 -3.49 5.23 -12.04
CA GLU A 155 -3.76 4.32 -13.14
C GLU A 155 -3.29 2.91 -12.81
N THR A 156 -4.22 1.95 -12.89
CA THR A 156 -3.98 0.51 -12.79
C THR A 156 -4.82 -0.20 -13.85
N PRO A 157 -4.48 -1.44 -14.24
CA PRO A 157 -5.45 -2.28 -14.95
C PRO A 157 -6.75 -2.39 -14.15
N THR A 158 -7.90 -2.41 -14.83
CA THR A 158 -9.21 -2.52 -14.15
C THR A 158 -9.40 -3.85 -13.45
N SER A 159 -8.64 -4.87 -13.83
CA SER A 159 -8.57 -6.20 -13.24
C SER A 159 -7.56 -6.30 -12.09
N LEU A 160 -7.00 -5.19 -11.57
CA LEU A 160 -5.94 -5.18 -10.56
C LEU A 160 -6.11 -6.21 -9.43
N ILE A 161 -7.29 -6.27 -8.82
CA ILE A 161 -7.54 -7.18 -7.71
C ILE A 161 -7.52 -8.64 -8.18
N GLN A 162 -8.18 -8.94 -9.29
CA GLN A 162 -8.22 -10.27 -9.89
C GLN A 162 -6.81 -10.73 -10.28
N ASP A 163 -6.06 -9.85 -10.95
CA ASP A 163 -4.71 -10.13 -11.41
C ASP A 163 -3.81 -10.45 -10.22
N LEU A 164 -3.79 -9.61 -9.17
CA LEU A 164 -2.97 -9.84 -7.97
C LEU A 164 -3.42 -11.07 -7.16
N THR A 165 -4.72 -11.29 -6.99
CA THR A 165 -5.23 -12.45 -6.24
C THR A 165 -5.00 -13.77 -6.98
N SER A 166 -4.99 -13.77 -8.32
CA SER A 166 -4.74 -14.97 -9.13
C SER A 166 -3.40 -15.65 -8.85
N HIS A 167 -2.39 -14.88 -8.43
CA HIS A 167 -1.07 -15.40 -8.04
C HIS A 167 -1.09 -16.17 -6.70
N ASN A 168 -2.15 -16.02 -5.91
CA ASN A 168 -2.37 -16.71 -4.65
C ASN A 168 -1.22 -16.54 -3.62
N GLN A 169 -0.47 -15.44 -3.70
CA GLN A 169 0.66 -15.16 -2.81
C GLN A 169 0.20 -14.48 -1.53
N PRO A 170 0.86 -14.72 -0.38
CA PRO A 170 0.53 -14.06 0.88
C PRO A 170 0.79 -12.54 0.83
N VAL A 171 1.86 -12.12 0.15
CA VAL A 171 2.21 -10.71 -0.07
C VAL A 171 2.70 -10.56 -1.50
N ILE A 172 2.09 -9.65 -2.27
CA ILE A 172 2.47 -9.39 -3.66
C ILE A 172 2.39 -7.89 -4.03
N VAL A 173 3.43 -7.38 -4.67
CA VAL A 173 3.56 -5.97 -5.10
C VAL A 173 3.75 -5.84 -6.62
N PRO A 174 2.89 -5.10 -7.34
CA PRO A 174 3.16 -4.71 -8.73
C PRO A 174 4.28 -3.66 -8.83
N ASN A 175 4.84 -3.48 -10.02
CA ASN A 175 5.88 -2.49 -10.27
C ASN A 175 5.30 -1.10 -10.53
N CYS A 176 5.74 -0.10 -9.77
CA CYS A 176 5.22 1.25 -9.87
C CYS A 176 6.11 2.14 -10.74
N PHE A 177 5.50 2.69 -11.79
CA PHE A 177 6.09 3.63 -12.72
C PHE A 177 5.39 4.98 -12.63
N GLN A 178 5.91 5.97 -13.33
CA GLN A 178 5.28 7.27 -13.49
C GLN A 178 5.32 7.65 -14.97
N ARG A 179 4.17 8.08 -15.50
CA ARG A 179 4.09 8.64 -16.85
C ARG A 179 4.59 10.09 -16.82
N TYR A 180 5.41 10.50 -17.77
CA TYR A 180 5.85 11.89 -17.89
C TYR A 180 5.98 12.29 -19.35
N TYR A 181 5.91 13.60 -19.61
CA TYR A 181 6.17 14.14 -20.95
C TYR A 181 7.65 14.49 -21.07
N ASP A 182 8.40 13.76 -21.90
CA ASP A 182 9.79 14.05 -22.19
C ASP A 182 9.87 15.23 -23.16
N THR A 183 10.41 16.35 -22.68
CA THR A 183 10.56 17.58 -23.45
C THR A 183 11.63 17.48 -24.54
N GLN A 184 12.61 16.57 -24.40
CA GLN A 184 13.68 16.36 -25.38
C GLN A 184 13.16 15.56 -26.57
N SER A 185 12.54 14.40 -26.32
CA SER A 185 11.95 13.57 -27.38
C SER A 185 10.55 14.02 -27.82
N ARG A 186 9.93 14.97 -27.09
CA ARG A 186 8.56 15.50 -27.30
C ARG A 186 7.48 14.43 -27.29
N LYS A 187 7.65 13.40 -26.47
CA LYS A 187 6.74 12.25 -26.37
C LYS A 187 6.44 11.93 -24.92
N TRP A 188 5.28 11.29 -24.71
CA TRP A 188 4.99 10.65 -23.43
C TRP A 188 5.87 9.42 -23.27
N ASP A 189 6.44 9.27 -22.08
CA ASP A 189 7.27 8.15 -21.68
C ASP A 189 6.95 7.73 -20.25
N ILE A 190 7.59 6.67 -19.78
CA ILE A 190 7.46 6.12 -18.43
C ILE A 190 8.82 6.04 -17.74
N ARG A 191 8.85 6.25 -16.44
CA ARG A 191 10.04 6.05 -15.61
C ARG A 191 9.73 5.23 -14.36
N PRO A 192 10.68 4.43 -13.85
CA PRO A 192 10.52 3.77 -12.56
C PRO A 192 10.27 4.81 -11.45
N TYR A 193 9.36 4.49 -10.52
CA TYR A 193 8.98 5.39 -9.43
C TYR A 193 9.30 4.82 -8.06
N ASP A 194 8.86 3.58 -7.77
CA ASP A 194 9.01 2.97 -6.45
C ASP A 194 10.27 2.10 -6.36
N PHE A 195 11.21 2.51 -5.52
CA PHE A 195 12.47 1.81 -5.27
C PHE A 195 12.47 0.99 -3.97
N ASN A 196 11.34 0.88 -3.27
CA ASN A 196 11.23 0.16 -2.00
C ASN A 196 10.97 -1.35 -2.16
N SER A 197 10.81 -1.81 -3.40
CA SER A 197 10.63 -3.23 -3.74
C SER A 197 11.95 -3.80 -4.26
N TRP A 198 12.58 -4.69 -3.50
CA TRP A 198 13.95 -5.12 -3.77
C TRP A 198 14.28 -6.51 -3.22
N ILE A 199 15.33 -7.10 -3.79
CA ILE A 199 16.02 -8.30 -3.28
C ILE A 199 17.25 -7.84 -2.51
N ASP A 200 17.45 -8.41 -1.32
CA ASP A 200 18.54 -8.04 -0.42
C ASP A 200 19.90 -8.40 -1.02
N SER A 201 20.95 -7.75 -0.53
CA SER A 201 22.33 -8.03 -0.97
C SER A 201 23.21 -8.41 0.22
N GLU A 202 24.30 -9.13 -0.04
CA GLU A 202 25.30 -9.42 0.99
C GLU A 202 25.91 -8.14 1.58
N GLN A 203 26.07 -7.10 0.74
CA GLN A 203 26.61 -5.80 1.15
C GLN A 203 25.68 -5.07 2.10
N ALA A 204 24.37 -5.06 1.82
CA ALA A 204 23.38 -4.46 2.72
C ALA A 204 23.32 -5.20 4.07
N GLN A 205 23.42 -6.54 4.03
CA GLN A 205 23.48 -7.34 5.24
C GLN A 205 24.75 -7.08 6.06
N GLU A 206 25.90 -6.92 5.42
CA GLU A 206 27.16 -6.60 6.11
C GLU A 206 27.13 -5.19 6.69
N LEU A 207 26.58 -4.22 5.96
CA LEU A 207 26.36 -2.87 6.46
C LEU A 207 25.45 -2.88 7.70
N ALA A 208 24.32 -3.60 7.64
CA ALA A 208 23.40 -3.75 8.77
C ALA A 208 24.09 -4.31 10.03
N LYS A 209 25.02 -5.27 9.92
CA LYS A 209 25.75 -5.82 11.09
C LYS A 209 26.64 -4.78 11.79
N GLN A 210 27.06 -3.75 11.07
CA GLN A 210 27.94 -2.69 11.59
C GLN A 210 27.15 -1.51 12.18
N MET A 211 25.83 -1.52 12.03
CA MET A 211 24.93 -0.45 12.47
C MET A 211 24.49 -0.62 13.92
N GLY A 212 24.19 0.50 14.57
CA GLY A 212 23.59 0.52 15.89
C GLY A 212 22.15 -0.02 15.87
N PRO A 213 21.60 -0.39 17.05
CA PRO A 213 20.28 -0.99 17.15
C PRO A 213 19.13 -0.09 16.63
N ASP A 214 19.33 1.23 16.68
CA ASP A 214 18.32 2.21 16.28
C ASP A 214 18.54 2.80 14.87
N ASP A 215 19.60 2.36 14.18
CA ASP A 215 19.94 2.84 12.85
C ASP A 215 19.08 2.14 11.80
N ILE A 216 18.79 2.84 10.71
CA ILE A 216 17.93 2.35 9.63
C ILE A 216 18.61 2.47 8.27
N LEU A 217 18.37 1.48 7.42
CA LEU A 217 18.76 1.44 6.02
C LEU A 217 17.60 1.92 5.17
N LEU A 218 17.87 2.90 4.32
CA LEU A 218 16.89 3.47 3.39
C LEU A 218 17.52 3.54 2.01
N GLU A 219 16.75 3.12 1.00
CA GLU A 219 17.18 3.23 -0.39
C GLU A 219 17.23 4.69 -0.85
N GLY A 220 18.17 4.99 -1.75
CA GLY A 220 18.30 6.31 -2.39
C GLY A 220 19.34 7.25 -1.79
N TYR A 221 20.11 6.83 -0.76
CA TYR A 221 21.24 7.61 -0.27
C TYR A 221 22.54 7.20 -0.95
N HIS A 222 23.15 8.15 -1.66
CA HIS A 222 24.46 7.97 -2.28
C HIS A 222 25.57 7.60 -1.27
N GLU A 223 25.40 7.99 -0.01
CA GLU A 223 26.38 7.78 1.05
C GLU A 223 26.40 6.32 1.57
N LEU A 224 25.35 5.53 1.30
CA LEU A 224 25.21 4.14 1.74
C LEU A 224 24.75 3.25 0.58
N PRO A 225 25.67 2.80 -0.30
CA PRO A 225 25.31 1.95 -1.42
C PRO A 225 24.93 0.55 -0.91
N THR A 226 23.63 0.27 -0.85
CA THR A 226 23.10 -1.03 -0.40
C THR A 226 23.27 -2.12 -1.44
N TYR A 227 23.46 -1.78 -2.73
CA TYR A 227 23.55 -2.74 -3.84
C TYR A 227 22.38 -3.74 -3.93
N ARG A 228 21.23 -3.37 -3.36
CA ARG A 228 20.01 -4.15 -3.48
C ARG A 228 19.52 -4.16 -4.92
N THR A 229 18.99 -5.30 -5.34
CA THR A 229 18.42 -5.41 -6.69
C THR A 229 17.02 -4.82 -6.66
N LEU A 230 16.85 -3.64 -7.26
CA LEU A 230 15.58 -2.92 -7.25
C LEU A 230 14.65 -3.45 -8.36
N MET A 231 13.47 -3.91 -7.97
CA MET A 231 12.46 -4.44 -8.91
C MET A 231 12.07 -3.42 -9.98
N ALA A 232 12.12 -2.13 -9.64
CA ALA A 232 11.83 -1.00 -10.51
C ALA A 232 12.60 -1.05 -11.86
N TYR A 233 13.81 -1.61 -11.86
CA TYR A 233 14.68 -1.72 -13.04
C TYR A 233 14.64 -3.09 -13.73
N LEU A 234 13.89 -4.05 -13.18
CA LEU A 234 13.85 -5.41 -13.72
C LEU A 234 12.78 -5.59 -14.80
N ALA A 235 11.92 -4.59 -15.02
CA ALA A 235 10.87 -4.66 -16.03
C ALA A 235 11.44 -4.79 -17.45
N ASP A 236 11.02 -5.81 -18.21
CA ASP A 236 11.32 -5.89 -19.64
C ASP A 236 10.26 -5.10 -20.44
N LEU A 237 10.50 -3.79 -20.58
CA LEU A 237 9.58 -2.89 -21.28
C LEU A 237 9.35 -3.25 -22.77
N LYS A 238 10.15 -4.14 -23.36
CA LYS A 238 9.97 -4.62 -24.73
C LYS A 238 9.07 -5.84 -24.82
N ALA A 239 8.99 -6.63 -23.76
CA ALA A 239 8.26 -7.89 -23.70
C ALA A 239 7.74 -8.13 -22.28
N LEU A 240 6.75 -7.33 -21.87
CA LEU A 240 6.14 -7.45 -20.54
C LEU A 240 5.46 -8.82 -20.40
N ASP A 241 5.83 -9.56 -19.35
CA ASP A 241 5.11 -10.74 -18.87
C ASP A 241 4.48 -10.43 -17.51
N PRO A 242 3.21 -9.94 -17.47
CA PRO A 242 2.54 -9.57 -16.23
C PRO A 242 2.45 -10.71 -15.20
N GLY A 243 2.62 -11.96 -15.63
CA GLY A 243 2.61 -13.14 -14.78
C GLY A 243 3.96 -13.45 -14.11
N ARG A 244 5.05 -12.77 -14.50
CA ARG A 244 6.40 -13.05 -13.99
C ARG A 244 6.49 -12.72 -12.51
N LEU A 245 6.66 -13.75 -11.69
CA LEU A 245 6.87 -13.64 -10.25
C LEU A 245 8.35 -13.49 -9.90
N LEU A 246 8.63 -12.64 -8.92
CA LEU A 246 9.96 -12.44 -8.36
C LEU A 246 9.87 -12.48 -6.84
N ALA A 247 10.66 -13.33 -6.18
CA ALA A 247 10.77 -13.30 -4.72
C ALA A 247 11.48 -12.01 -4.28
N LEU A 248 11.00 -11.37 -3.23
CA LEU A 248 11.53 -10.10 -2.70
C LEU A 248 11.87 -10.21 -1.20
N ASP A 249 12.74 -9.31 -0.76
CA ASP A 249 13.10 -9.12 0.66
C ASP A 249 12.46 -7.85 1.24
N GLY A 250 12.22 -6.83 0.40
CA GLY A 250 11.53 -5.59 0.72
C GLY A 250 10.42 -5.29 -0.28
N VAL A 251 9.37 -4.60 0.17
CA VAL A 251 8.24 -4.15 -0.67
C VAL A 251 7.93 -2.68 -0.43
N GLY A 252 7.46 -2.01 -1.48
CA GLY A 252 6.85 -0.69 -1.38
C GLY A 252 5.37 -0.73 -0.98
N GLY A 253 4.84 0.46 -0.69
CA GLY A 253 3.44 0.67 -0.29
C GLY A 253 2.53 1.22 -1.39
N THR A 254 3.07 1.48 -2.60
CA THR A 254 2.34 2.13 -3.70
C THR A 254 1.07 1.36 -4.08
N ALA A 255 1.22 0.09 -4.42
CA ALA A 255 0.14 -0.89 -4.31
C ALA A 255 0.71 -2.19 -3.74
N LEU A 256 0.05 -2.79 -2.75
CA LEU A 256 0.53 -4.01 -2.10
C LEU A 256 -0.68 -4.85 -1.68
N MET A 257 -0.83 -6.01 -2.31
CA MET A 257 -1.88 -6.97 -1.98
C MET A 257 -1.35 -7.95 -0.93
N VAL A 258 -2.11 -8.11 0.15
CA VAL A 258 -1.76 -8.90 1.32
C VAL A 258 -2.94 -9.79 1.69
N LYS A 259 -2.72 -11.08 1.87
CA LYS A 259 -3.75 -11.95 2.47
C LYS A 259 -4.01 -11.50 3.90
N ALA A 260 -5.28 -11.41 4.29
CA ALA A 260 -5.65 -10.81 5.56
C ALA A 260 -5.13 -11.61 6.79
N ASP A 261 -4.86 -12.90 6.65
CA ASP A 261 -4.21 -13.74 7.67
C ASP A 261 -2.81 -13.22 8.03
N VAL A 262 -2.01 -12.74 7.06
CA VAL A 262 -0.68 -12.15 7.30
C VAL A 262 -0.76 -11.02 8.34
N HIS A 263 -1.76 -10.14 8.23
CA HIS A 263 -1.99 -9.09 9.23
C HIS A 263 -2.57 -9.62 10.54
N ARG A 264 -3.44 -10.64 10.50
CA ARG A 264 -4.00 -11.28 11.72
C ARG A 264 -2.95 -12.02 12.54
N ASP A 265 -1.95 -12.58 11.89
CA ASP A 265 -0.80 -13.24 12.50
C ASP A 265 0.22 -12.24 13.08
N GLY A 266 -0.01 -10.94 12.85
CA GLY A 266 0.70 -9.85 13.52
C GLY A 266 1.66 -9.08 12.63
N ALA A 267 1.76 -9.39 11.33
CA ALA A 267 2.57 -8.58 10.43
C ALA A 267 1.97 -7.17 10.33
N MET A 268 2.78 -6.15 10.61
CA MET A 268 2.39 -4.75 10.60
C MET A 268 3.55 -3.89 10.10
N PHE A 269 3.34 -2.58 9.98
CA PHE A 269 4.36 -1.62 9.55
C PHE A 269 5.13 -1.13 10.77
N PRO A 270 6.36 -1.59 11.04
CA PRO A 270 7.07 -1.20 12.26
C PRO A 270 7.39 0.30 12.22
N ALA A 271 6.85 1.03 13.20
CA ALA A 271 7.14 2.45 13.44
C ALA A 271 8.42 2.65 14.28
N PHE A 272 9.30 1.67 14.25
CA PHE A 272 10.56 1.59 14.96
C PHE A 272 11.53 0.73 14.13
N PRO A 273 12.85 0.88 14.31
CA PRO A 273 13.83 0.05 13.62
C PRO A 273 13.58 -1.45 13.88
N PHE A 274 13.35 -2.21 12.81
CA PHE A 274 13.15 -3.65 12.85
C PHE A 274 14.09 -4.30 11.84
N PHE A 275 15.19 -4.88 12.32
CA PHE A 275 16.31 -5.33 11.48
C PHE A 275 16.84 -4.19 10.58
N HIS A 276 16.97 -2.99 11.13
CA HIS A 276 17.35 -1.76 10.42
C HIS A 276 16.39 -1.35 9.29
N LEU A 277 15.18 -1.92 9.25
CA LEU A 277 14.12 -1.56 8.33
C LEU A 277 12.97 -0.91 9.09
N VAL A 278 12.16 -0.13 8.38
CA VAL A 278 10.96 0.53 8.92
C VAL A 278 9.83 0.43 7.89
N GLU A 279 8.60 0.71 8.31
CA GLU A 279 7.46 0.86 7.41
C GLU A 279 7.24 -0.37 6.49
N THR A 280 7.12 -0.23 5.17
CA THR A 280 6.76 -1.36 4.28
C THR A 280 7.90 -2.38 4.15
N GLU A 281 9.15 -1.93 4.18
CA GLU A 281 10.33 -2.81 4.14
C GLU A 281 10.41 -3.63 5.44
N GLY A 282 10.15 -2.99 6.58
CA GLY A 282 10.05 -3.67 7.87
C GLY A 282 8.87 -4.64 7.94
N PHE A 283 7.74 -4.31 7.29
CA PHE A 283 6.60 -5.21 7.13
C PHE A 283 6.97 -6.47 6.35
N ALA A 284 7.66 -6.36 5.20
CA ALA A 284 8.12 -7.52 4.44
C ALA A 284 9.03 -8.42 5.28
N LYS A 285 9.96 -7.82 6.02
CA LYS A 285 10.81 -8.57 6.96
C LYS A 285 9.97 -9.29 8.02
N MET A 286 8.95 -8.63 8.56
CA MET A 286 8.07 -9.20 9.59
C MET A 286 7.25 -10.37 9.07
N ALA A 287 6.63 -10.23 7.88
CA ALA A 287 5.91 -11.30 7.21
C ALA A 287 6.80 -12.54 7.02
N ARG A 288 8.06 -12.33 6.58
CA ARG A 288 9.04 -13.42 6.47
C ARG A 288 9.42 -14.06 7.80
N ARG A 289 9.50 -13.29 8.88
CA ARG A 289 9.75 -13.84 10.22
C ARG A 289 8.58 -14.66 10.75
N LEU A 290 7.37 -14.40 10.26
CA LEU A 290 6.16 -15.20 10.53
C LEU A 290 6.02 -16.43 9.62
N GLY A 291 6.95 -16.65 8.68
CA GLY A 291 6.97 -17.82 7.79
C GLY A 291 6.29 -17.59 6.45
N TYR A 292 5.86 -16.37 6.14
CA TYR A 292 5.33 -16.02 4.82
C TYR A 292 6.44 -15.67 3.83
N GLU A 293 6.18 -15.88 2.55
CA GLU A 293 7.03 -15.39 1.48
C GLU A 293 6.51 -14.04 0.96
N VAL A 294 7.33 -13.30 0.23
CA VAL A 294 6.99 -11.98 -0.28
C VAL A 294 7.41 -11.92 -1.75
N PHE A 295 6.49 -11.50 -2.61
CA PHE A 295 6.68 -11.53 -4.06
C PHE A 295 6.42 -10.17 -4.69
N GLY A 296 6.98 -9.97 -5.88
CA GLY A 296 6.70 -8.85 -6.74
C GLY A 296 6.46 -9.26 -8.18
N LEU A 297 5.82 -8.37 -8.94
CA LEU A 297 5.52 -8.52 -10.36
C LEU A 297 6.26 -7.43 -11.15
N PRO A 298 7.53 -7.66 -11.54
CA PRO A 298 8.35 -6.65 -12.21
C PRO A 298 7.77 -6.12 -13.53
N ASP A 299 6.98 -6.91 -14.26
CA ASP A 299 6.41 -6.50 -15.55
C ASP A 299 4.91 -6.13 -15.47
N TYR A 300 4.30 -6.21 -14.28
CA TYR A 300 2.94 -5.72 -14.04
C TYR A 300 3.02 -4.26 -13.59
N LEU A 301 2.67 -3.34 -14.49
CA LEU A 301 2.89 -1.91 -14.27
C LEU A 301 1.64 -1.21 -13.73
N ILE A 302 1.85 -0.38 -12.72
CA ILE A 302 0.88 0.62 -12.23
C ILE A 302 1.52 2.01 -12.28
N TYR A 303 0.71 3.07 -12.27
CA TYR A 303 1.24 4.43 -12.42
C TYR A 303 0.87 5.37 -11.28
N HIS A 304 1.93 5.96 -10.72
CA HIS A 304 1.87 7.09 -9.80
C HIS A 304 1.58 8.39 -10.56
N TYR A 305 0.90 9.33 -9.90
CA TYR A 305 0.61 10.67 -10.38
C TYR A 305 1.90 11.41 -10.76
N ASN A 306 1.91 12.15 -11.86
CA ASN A 306 3.05 12.99 -12.22
C ASN A 306 2.89 14.37 -11.58
N GLU A 307 3.76 14.69 -10.61
CA GLU A 307 3.76 16.01 -9.93
C GLU A 307 4.11 17.18 -10.86
#